data_AF-A0A0E3WSX5-F1
#
_entry.id   AF-A0A0E3WSX5-F1
#
_cell.length_a   1.000
_cell.length_b   1.000
_cell.length_c   1.000
_cell.angle_alpha   90.00
_cell.angle_beta   90.00
_cell.angle_gamma   90.00
#
_symmetry.space_group_name_H-M   'P 1'
#
loop_
_entity.id
_entity.type
_entity.pdbx_description
1 polymer ?
#
loop_
_entity_poly.entity_id
_entity_poly.type
_entity_poly.pdbx_seq_one_letter_code
_entity_poly.pdbx_strand_id
1 'polypeptide(L)'
;MNHETGGRFIKGGEDSLFWHLVPDTPKVKKIKSLHGREYEYAEHIGIAEYSIARYFYEADRKIKDKDAVSALKNIIKNGNKNISFFKEGLEKEIVKNLIELLDEKPVTHHELKLVIDSVLEIIGNRSWMEDEKAYLKWVAYVMDFFTEEENEEYETSIKKLAAKLGLSGKHADLILLKGDEEDYFEFVEGYGDENERDEGGERGEGEELTEEEMIAEMESKFLSMGDPEKFDFLLKNGHEFYELLGLYISELSEKGEFGKIQELYSKLTEKYDDFIYLYVFMGATYLEMDPGFAKSYFEQALRTLDKLNDLSDSTRERLKTSFLNLINKIN
;
A
#
# COMPACT_ATOMS: atom_id res chain seq x y z
N MET A 1 7.17 36.05 25.71
CA MET A 1 8.47 35.75 25.07
C MET A 1 8.14 35.29 23.67
N ASN A 2 8.49 36.12 22.68
CA ASN A 2 8.25 35.84 21.27
C ASN A 2 9.29 34.83 20.79
N HIS A 3 8.85 33.65 20.37
CA HIS A 3 9.65 32.84 19.47
C HIS A 3 9.34 33.32 18.06
N GLU A 4 10.25 34.12 17.52
CA GLU A 4 10.32 34.43 16.09
C GLU A 4 10.71 33.14 15.35
N THR A 5 9.72 32.42 14.84
CA THR A 5 9.92 31.50 13.71
C THR A 5 10.08 32.36 12.46
N GLY A 6 11.33 32.61 12.08
CA GLY A 6 11.68 33.28 10.84
C GLY A 6 11.35 32.40 9.63
N GLY A 7 10.07 32.28 9.29
CA GLY A 7 9.62 31.74 8.01
C GLY A 7 10.08 32.65 6.89
N ARG A 8 10.92 32.13 5.98
CA ARG A 8 11.31 32.82 4.74
C ARG A 8 10.17 32.78 3.73
N PHE A 9 9.00 33.33 4.07
CA PHE A 9 8.04 33.66 3.02
C PHE A 9 8.55 34.90 2.28
N ILE A 10 9.16 34.69 1.11
CA ILE A 10 9.47 35.80 0.20
C ILE A 10 8.12 36.37 -0.28
N LYS A 11 7.85 37.62 0.07
CA LYS A 11 6.60 38.33 -0.30
C LYS A 11 6.28 38.16 -1.80
N GLY A 12 5.11 37.60 -2.10
CA GLY A 12 4.42 37.86 -3.36
C GLY A 12 4.91 37.07 -4.58
N GLY A 13 4.87 35.74 -4.51
CA GLY A 13 4.95 34.90 -5.71
C GLY A 13 6.35 34.76 -6.33
N GLU A 14 7.39 35.04 -5.55
CA GLU A 14 8.79 34.75 -5.87
C GLU A 14 9.28 33.38 -5.35
N ASP A 15 8.44 32.67 -4.60
CA ASP A 15 8.78 31.38 -4.04
C ASP A 15 8.51 30.22 -5.04
N SER A 16 9.25 29.12 -4.96
CA SER A 16 9.20 27.98 -5.88
C SER A 16 9.50 26.68 -5.15
N LEU A 17 8.77 25.60 -5.47
CA LEU A 17 8.98 24.26 -4.90
C LEU A 17 10.44 23.83 -4.94
N PHE A 18 11.14 24.14 -6.04
CA PHE A 18 12.53 23.75 -6.24
C PHE A 18 13.47 24.25 -5.14
N TRP A 19 13.21 25.42 -4.54
CA TRP A 19 14.07 25.98 -3.49
C TRP A 19 13.99 25.21 -2.16
N HIS A 20 12.91 24.45 -1.97
CA HIS A 20 12.61 23.71 -0.74
C HIS A 20 12.97 22.22 -0.84
N LEU A 21 13.49 21.80 -1.99
CA LEU A 21 13.87 20.42 -2.25
C LEU A 21 15.36 20.20 -2.02
N VAL A 22 15.69 19.02 -1.52
CA VAL A 22 17.07 18.58 -1.34
C VAL A 22 17.61 18.06 -2.68
N PRO A 23 18.90 18.28 -3.00
CA PRO A 23 19.51 17.68 -4.17
C PRO A 23 19.43 16.15 -4.13
N ASP A 24 19.12 15.53 -5.28
CA ASP A 24 19.07 14.07 -5.38
C ASP A 24 20.42 13.42 -5.05
N THR A 25 20.35 12.25 -4.41
CA THR A 25 21.51 11.37 -4.24
C THR A 25 21.43 10.16 -5.20
N PRO A 26 22.56 9.52 -5.55
CA PRO A 26 22.53 8.30 -6.35
C PRO A 26 21.70 7.16 -5.73
N LYS A 27 21.55 7.13 -4.39
CA LYS A 27 20.72 6.14 -3.70
C LYS A 27 19.24 6.42 -3.91
N VAL A 28 18.82 7.67 -3.76
CA VAL A 28 17.42 8.07 -3.93
C VAL A 28 16.96 7.88 -5.38
N LYS A 29 17.81 8.18 -6.37
CA LYS A 29 17.50 7.94 -7.79
C LYS A 29 17.27 6.46 -8.16
N LYS A 30 17.63 5.52 -7.29
CA LYS A 30 17.34 4.08 -7.50
C LYS A 30 15.92 3.70 -7.09
N ILE A 31 15.23 4.54 -6.31
CA ILE A 31 13.84 4.30 -5.92
C ILE A 31 12.98 4.49 -7.17
N LYS A 32 12.32 3.42 -7.63
CA LYS A 32 11.50 3.47 -8.86
C LYS A 32 10.05 3.84 -8.58
N SER A 33 9.54 3.46 -7.41
CA SER A 33 8.17 3.67 -6.94
C SER A 33 8.15 3.85 -5.42
N LEU A 34 7.08 4.44 -4.89
CA LEU A 34 6.80 4.48 -3.45
C LEU A 34 6.07 3.23 -2.95
N HIS A 35 5.80 2.26 -3.82
CA HIS A 35 5.13 1.02 -3.42
C HIS A 35 5.85 0.32 -2.27
N GLY A 36 5.10 -0.03 -1.21
CA GLY A 36 5.63 -0.60 0.03
C GLY A 36 6.36 0.40 0.94
N ARG A 37 6.31 1.70 0.62
CA ARG A 37 6.92 2.81 1.37
C ARG A 37 5.97 3.99 1.50
N GLU A 38 4.70 3.83 1.17
CA GLU A 38 3.69 4.89 1.15
C GLU A 38 3.60 5.57 2.53
N TYR A 39 3.76 4.81 3.61
CA TYR A 39 3.79 5.34 4.98
C TYR A 39 4.92 6.37 5.20
N GLU A 40 6.09 6.20 4.60
CA GLU A 40 7.21 7.14 4.72
C GLU A 40 6.90 8.51 4.07
N TYR A 41 6.01 8.51 3.07
CA TYR A 41 5.64 9.69 2.28
C TYR A 41 4.18 10.11 2.48
N ALA A 42 3.49 9.52 3.46
CA ALA A 42 2.05 9.68 3.67
C ALA A 42 1.66 11.15 3.87
N GLU A 43 2.50 11.94 4.54
CA GLU A 43 2.24 13.37 4.73
C GLU A 43 2.39 14.18 3.44
N HIS A 44 3.34 13.84 2.57
CA HIS A 44 3.54 14.49 1.28
C HIS A 44 2.45 14.14 0.28
N ILE A 45 2.01 12.87 0.28
CA ILE A 45 0.85 12.42 -0.50
C ILE A 45 -0.40 13.14 0.05
N GLY A 46 -0.62 13.04 1.35
CA GLY A 46 -1.77 13.62 2.04
C GLY A 46 -1.91 15.13 1.83
N ILE A 47 -0.82 15.91 1.83
CA ILE A 47 -0.93 17.37 1.61
C ILE A 47 -1.31 17.71 0.16
N ALA A 48 -0.86 16.91 -0.81
CA ALA A 48 -1.27 17.09 -2.20
C ALA A 48 -2.75 16.74 -2.39
N GLU A 49 -3.21 15.63 -1.82
CA GLU A 49 -4.60 15.21 -1.82
C GLU A 49 -5.52 16.20 -1.10
N TYR A 50 -5.11 16.67 0.08
CA TYR A 50 -5.80 17.70 0.85
C TYR A 50 -5.97 18.99 0.03
N SER A 51 -4.92 19.43 -0.65
CA SER A 51 -4.96 20.64 -1.48
C SER A 51 -5.96 20.50 -2.63
N ILE A 52 -6.04 19.32 -3.25
CA ILE A 52 -7.01 19.04 -4.32
C ILE A 52 -8.43 19.01 -3.75
N ALA A 53 -8.66 18.28 -2.66
CA ALA A 53 -9.95 18.16 -1.98
C ALA A 53 -10.48 19.54 -1.57
N ARG A 54 -9.65 20.33 -0.90
CA ARG A 54 -9.98 21.68 -0.45
C ARG A 54 -10.33 22.60 -1.61
N TYR A 55 -9.51 22.63 -2.65
CA TYR A 55 -9.77 23.49 -3.81
C TYR A 55 -11.08 23.10 -4.52
N PHE A 56 -11.31 21.80 -4.72
CA PHE A 56 -12.57 21.31 -5.27
C PHE A 56 -13.76 21.74 -4.40
N TYR A 57 -13.65 21.56 -3.09
CA TYR A 57 -14.78 21.77 -2.19
C TYR A 57 -15.09 23.26 -1.95
N GLU A 58 -14.06 24.06 -1.65
CA GLU A 58 -14.17 25.46 -1.21
C GLU A 58 -14.09 26.48 -2.36
N ALA A 59 -13.36 26.18 -3.43
CA ALA A 59 -13.07 27.15 -4.48
C ALA A 59 -13.83 26.88 -5.79
N ASP A 60 -13.78 25.66 -6.33
CA ASP A 60 -14.43 25.34 -7.60
C ASP A 60 -14.91 23.89 -7.70
N ARG A 61 -16.20 23.67 -7.41
CA ARG A 61 -16.86 22.36 -7.56
C ARG A 61 -17.02 21.90 -9.01
N LYS A 62 -16.66 22.71 -10.02
CA LYS A 62 -16.83 22.37 -11.44
C LYS A 62 -15.64 21.65 -12.04
N ILE A 63 -14.47 21.69 -11.40
CA ILE A 63 -13.29 20.96 -11.89
C ILE A 63 -13.57 19.46 -11.97
N LYS A 64 -12.81 18.79 -12.82
CA LYS A 64 -12.85 17.36 -13.12
C LYS A 64 -11.52 16.70 -12.76
N ASP A 65 -11.52 15.38 -12.65
CA ASP A 65 -10.31 14.60 -12.33
C ASP A 65 -9.17 14.91 -13.32
N LYS A 66 -9.49 15.10 -14.60
CA LYS A 66 -8.51 15.50 -15.64
C LYS A 66 -7.84 16.86 -15.37
N ASP A 67 -8.51 17.77 -14.68
CA ASP A 67 -7.99 19.10 -14.35
C ASP A 67 -6.96 18.95 -13.21
N ALA A 68 -7.25 18.09 -12.22
CA ALA A 68 -6.28 17.71 -11.19
C ALA A 68 -5.06 17.00 -11.77
N VAL A 69 -5.25 16.04 -12.68
CA VAL A 69 -4.14 15.37 -13.41
C VAL A 69 -3.30 16.40 -14.16
N SER A 70 -3.93 17.36 -14.84
CA SER A 70 -3.24 18.39 -15.59
C SER A 70 -2.41 19.30 -14.69
N ALA A 71 -2.98 19.72 -13.55
CA ALA A 71 -2.30 20.52 -12.55
C ALA A 71 -1.07 19.80 -11.98
N LEU A 72 -1.21 18.55 -11.55
CA LEU A 72 -0.11 17.75 -11.01
C LEU A 72 1.03 17.55 -12.02
N LYS A 73 0.70 17.21 -13.27
CA LYS A 73 1.68 17.09 -14.36
C LYS A 73 2.38 18.41 -14.66
N ASN A 74 1.65 19.53 -14.61
CA ASN A 74 2.23 20.85 -14.82
C ASN A 74 3.17 21.26 -13.68
N ILE A 75 2.83 20.89 -12.43
CA ILE A 75 3.69 21.10 -11.26
C ILE A 75 4.99 20.30 -11.38
N ILE A 76 4.95 19.01 -11.74
CA ILE A 76 6.18 18.22 -11.97
C ILE A 76 7.06 18.91 -13.02
N LYS A 77 6.46 19.33 -14.14
CA LYS A 77 7.20 19.92 -15.27
C LYS A 77 7.78 21.29 -14.96
N ASN A 78 7.12 22.07 -14.12
CA ASN A 78 7.45 23.48 -13.86
C ASN A 78 7.73 23.77 -12.39
N GLY A 79 8.10 22.76 -11.58
CA GLY A 79 8.36 22.93 -10.15
C GLY A 79 9.52 23.87 -9.82
N ASN A 80 10.34 24.21 -10.82
CA ASN A 80 11.38 25.24 -10.73
C ASN A 80 10.90 26.67 -11.04
N LYS A 81 9.63 26.85 -11.38
CA LYS A 81 9.03 28.16 -11.61
C LYS A 81 8.44 28.67 -10.30
N ASN A 82 8.37 29.99 -10.19
CA ASN A 82 7.77 30.62 -9.03
C ASN A 82 6.25 30.40 -9.01
N ILE A 83 5.62 30.49 -7.84
CA ILE A 83 4.16 30.34 -7.66
C ILE A 83 3.36 31.25 -8.61
N SER A 84 3.88 32.43 -8.94
CA SER A 84 3.26 33.38 -9.87
C SER A 84 3.16 32.89 -11.33
N PHE A 85 3.94 31.88 -11.71
CA PHE A 85 3.89 31.25 -13.04
C PHE A 85 2.61 30.44 -13.24
N PHE A 86 2.19 29.71 -12.20
CA PHE A 86 0.96 28.92 -12.23
C PHE A 86 -0.22 29.88 -12.34
N LYS A 87 -1.11 29.64 -13.30
CA LYS A 87 -2.25 30.53 -13.54
C LYS A 87 -3.51 30.01 -12.86
N GLU A 88 -3.61 28.70 -12.74
CA GLU A 88 -4.77 28.02 -12.19
C GLU A 88 -4.73 28.09 -10.66
N GLY A 89 -5.92 28.20 -10.06
CA GLY A 89 -6.04 28.25 -8.61
C GLY A 89 -5.58 26.96 -7.94
N LEU A 90 -5.94 25.82 -8.54
CA LEU A 90 -5.58 24.48 -8.06
C LEU A 90 -4.07 24.28 -7.98
N GLU A 91 -3.35 24.63 -9.04
CA GLU A 91 -1.88 24.53 -9.08
C GLU A 91 -1.24 25.33 -7.95
N LYS A 92 -1.70 26.57 -7.73
CA LYS A 92 -1.19 27.43 -6.66
C LYS A 92 -1.47 26.86 -5.28
N GLU A 93 -2.65 26.28 -5.08
CA GLU A 93 -3.05 25.67 -3.80
C GLU A 93 -2.09 24.52 -3.46
N ILE A 94 -1.92 23.58 -4.40
CA ILE A 94 -1.04 22.42 -4.24
C ILE A 94 0.40 22.86 -3.99
N VAL A 95 0.93 23.77 -4.82
CA VAL A 95 2.32 24.26 -4.71
C VAL A 95 2.58 24.93 -3.36
N LYS A 96 1.66 25.76 -2.87
CA LYS A 96 1.83 26.46 -1.59
C LYS A 96 1.85 25.50 -0.41
N ASN A 97 0.87 24.61 -0.32
CA ASN A 97 0.78 23.67 0.80
C ASN A 97 1.97 22.67 0.78
N LEU A 98 2.43 22.27 -0.41
CA LEU A 98 3.66 21.48 -0.53
C LEU A 98 4.90 22.24 -0.06
N ILE A 99 5.05 23.53 -0.42
CA ILE A 99 6.17 24.35 0.06
C ILE A 99 6.18 24.41 1.59
N GLU A 100 5.02 24.67 2.20
CA GLU A 100 4.88 24.71 3.66
C GLU A 100 5.31 23.40 4.32
N LEU A 101 4.91 22.26 3.74
CA LEU A 101 5.35 20.96 4.24
C LEU A 101 6.85 20.72 4.02
N LEU A 102 7.40 21.09 2.87
CA LEU A 102 8.80 20.85 2.52
C LEU A 102 9.78 21.64 3.40
N ASP A 103 9.37 22.80 3.91
CA ASP A 103 10.13 23.56 4.91
C ASP A 103 10.33 22.76 6.22
N GLU A 104 9.35 21.94 6.60
CA GLU A 104 9.41 21.09 7.81
C GLU A 104 9.97 19.69 7.54
N LYS A 105 9.58 19.09 6.40
CA LYS A 105 9.87 17.72 5.99
C LYS A 105 10.40 17.71 4.54
N PRO A 106 11.68 18.09 4.35
CA PRO A 106 12.25 18.17 3.03
C PRO A 106 12.42 16.78 2.40
N VAL A 107 12.12 16.67 1.11
CA VAL A 107 12.42 15.51 0.26
C VAL A 107 13.26 15.92 -0.94
N THR A 108 13.83 14.97 -1.67
CA THR A 108 14.56 15.29 -2.90
C THR A 108 13.62 15.57 -4.07
N HIS A 109 14.17 16.10 -5.18
CA HIS A 109 13.42 16.29 -6.42
C HIS A 109 12.81 15.00 -6.95
N HIS A 110 13.59 13.92 -6.92
CA HIS A 110 13.15 12.60 -7.35
C HIS A 110 12.02 12.06 -6.45
N GLU A 111 12.13 12.20 -5.14
CA GLU A 111 11.09 11.78 -4.19
C GLU A 111 9.79 12.58 -4.36
N LEU A 112 9.86 13.91 -4.53
CA LEU A 112 8.66 14.71 -4.80
C LEU A 112 7.97 14.27 -6.09
N LYS A 113 8.75 13.92 -7.13
CA LYS A 113 8.17 13.37 -8.37
C LYS A 113 7.40 12.09 -8.08
N LEU A 114 7.99 11.17 -7.31
CA LEU A 114 7.35 9.91 -6.94
C LEU A 114 6.07 10.12 -6.11
N VAL A 115 6.06 11.10 -5.19
CA VAL A 115 4.85 11.49 -4.44
C VAL A 115 3.73 11.91 -5.38
N ILE A 116 4.03 12.78 -6.36
CA ILE A 116 3.00 13.23 -7.31
C ILE A 116 2.57 12.10 -8.24
N ASP A 117 3.50 11.24 -8.67
CA ASP A 117 3.19 10.05 -9.47
C ASP A 117 2.24 9.10 -8.70
N SER A 118 2.44 8.91 -7.40
CA SER A 118 1.51 8.13 -6.56
C SER A 118 0.11 8.75 -6.51
N VAL A 119 -0.01 10.07 -6.36
CA VAL A 119 -1.33 10.74 -6.40
C VAL A 119 -1.98 10.58 -7.78
N LEU A 120 -1.21 10.68 -8.87
CA LEU A 120 -1.70 10.44 -10.23
C LEU A 120 -2.23 9.00 -10.41
N GLU A 121 -1.56 8.01 -9.83
CA GLU A 121 -1.99 6.61 -9.81
C GLU A 121 -3.31 6.44 -9.03
N ILE A 122 -3.42 7.06 -7.85
CA ILE A 122 -4.66 7.06 -7.05
C ILE A 122 -5.82 7.64 -7.87
N ILE A 123 -5.61 8.73 -8.62
CA ILE A 123 -6.62 9.28 -9.53
C ILE A 123 -6.99 8.25 -10.61
N GLY A 124 -5.99 7.63 -11.25
CA GLY A 124 -6.18 6.62 -12.29
C GLY A 124 -7.00 5.42 -11.82
N ASN A 125 -6.75 4.94 -10.60
CA ASN A 125 -7.41 3.79 -9.98
C ASN A 125 -8.90 3.99 -9.69
N ARG A 126 -9.45 5.19 -9.94
CA ARG A 126 -10.88 5.51 -9.78
C ARG A 126 -11.60 5.76 -11.11
N SER A 127 -10.90 5.64 -12.23
CA SER A 127 -11.47 5.85 -13.58
C SER A 127 -12.62 4.89 -13.92
N TRP A 128 -12.63 3.70 -13.31
CA TRP A 128 -13.70 2.70 -13.46
C TRP A 128 -15.06 3.14 -12.91
N MET A 129 -15.12 4.19 -12.07
CA MET A 129 -16.38 4.68 -11.50
C MET A 129 -17.25 5.45 -12.51
N GLU A 130 -16.80 5.61 -13.76
CA GLU A 130 -17.50 6.27 -14.87
C GLU A 130 -18.02 7.69 -14.54
N ASP A 131 -17.42 8.36 -13.56
CA ASP A 131 -17.70 9.73 -13.16
C ASP A 131 -16.48 10.61 -13.46
N GLU A 132 -16.68 11.74 -14.15
CA GLU A 132 -15.61 12.69 -14.46
C GLU A 132 -15.01 13.38 -13.20
N LYS A 133 -15.61 13.14 -12.03
CA LYS A 133 -15.21 13.65 -10.71
C LYS A 133 -15.07 12.53 -9.67
N ALA A 134 -14.82 11.30 -10.12
CA ALA A 134 -14.73 10.13 -9.24
C ALA A 134 -13.70 10.35 -8.12
N TYR A 135 -12.46 10.73 -8.49
CA TYR A 135 -11.41 11.01 -7.52
C TYR A 135 -11.73 12.23 -6.68
N LEU A 136 -12.17 13.34 -7.29
CA LEU A 136 -12.44 14.58 -6.57
C LEU A 136 -13.50 14.43 -5.47
N LYS A 137 -14.57 13.67 -5.74
CA LYS A 137 -15.58 13.36 -4.72
C LYS A 137 -15.03 12.43 -3.65
N TRP A 138 -14.28 11.40 -4.05
CA TRP A 138 -13.67 10.46 -3.12
C TRP A 138 -12.71 11.15 -2.15
N VAL A 139 -11.78 11.96 -2.66
CA VAL A 139 -10.78 12.62 -1.82
C VAL A 139 -11.42 13.69 -0.92
N ALA A 140 -12.48 14.37 -1.38
CA ALA A 140 -13.22 15.31 -0.54
C ALA A 140 -14.01 14.61 0.57
N TYR A 141 -14.53 13.42 0.31
CA TYR A 141 -15.16 12.57 1.32
C TYR A 141 -14.13 12.06 2.34
N VAL A 142 -13.01 11.50 1.89
CA VAL A 142 -11.94 10.96 2.77
C VAL A 142 -11.31 12.04 3.66
N MET A 143 -11.16 13.26 3.12
CA MET A 143 -10.62 14.41 3.85
C MET A 143 -11.67 15.16 4.69
N ASP A 144 -12.88 14.58 4.86
CA ASP A 144 -13.96 15.08 5.70
C ASP A 144 -14.42 16.51 5.34
N PHE A 145 -14.42 16.84 4.05
CA PHE A 145 -14.96 18.13 3.58
C PHE A 145 -16.47 18.11 3.41
N PHE A 146 -17.06 16.95 3.13
CA PHE A 146 -18.48 16.79 2.89
C PHE A 146 -19.30 17.02 4.17
N THR A 147 -20.48 17.61 4.01
CA THR A 147 -21.49 17.65 5.08
C THR A 147 -22.04 16.24 5.35
N GLU A 148 -22.70 16.04 6.50
CA GLU A 148 -23.36 14.76 6.82
C GLU A 148 -24.32 14.30 5.71
N GLU A 149 -25.12 15.22 5.15
CA GLU A 149 -26.02 14.92 4.04
C GLU A 149 -25.26 14.52 2.76
N GLU A 150 -24.19 15.25 2.41
CA GLU A 150 -23.32 14.89 1.26
C GLU A 150 -22.64 13.53 1.46
N ASN A 151 -22.23 13.20 2.68
CA ASN A 151 -21.65 11.90 3.03
C ASN A 151 -22.66 10.76 2.81
N GLU A 152 -23.88 10.89 3.35
CA GLU A 152 -24.92 9.87 3.17
C GLU A 152 -25.28 9.66 1.69
N GLU A 153 -25.39 10.75 0.93
CA GLU A 153 -25.65 10.68 -0.51
C GLU A 153 -24.50 9.99 -1.26
N TYR A 154 -23.26 10.35 -0.95
CA TYR A 154 -22.08 9.78 -1.60
C TYR A 154 -21.92 8.30 -1.26
N GLU A 155 -22.01 7.90 0.01
CA GLU A 155 -21.94 6.51 0.44
C GLU A 155 -23.03 5.65 -0.20
N THR A 156 -24.26 6.17 -0.26
CA THR A 156 -25.37 5.51 -0.94
C THR A 156 -25.07 5.32 -2.43
N SER A 157 -24.44 6.30 -3.07
CA SER A 157 -24.06 6.21 -4.48
C SER A 157 -22.98 5.15 -4.71
N ILE A 158 -21.96 5.08 -3.85
CA ILE A 158 -20.88 4.08 -3.93
C ILE A 158 -21.42 2.68 -3.67
N LYS A 159 -22.29 2.49 -2.66
CA LYS A 159 -22.94 1.20 -2.38
C LYS A 159 -23.80 0.70 -3.55
N LYS A 160 -24.51 1.62 -4.22
CA LYS A 160 -25.27 1.29 -5.45
C LYS A 160 -24.36 0.92 -6.62
N LEU A 161 -23.25 1.64 -6.80
CA LEU A 161 -22.27 1.36 -7.83
C LEU A 161 -21.62 -0.02 -7.61
N ALA A 162 -21.17 -0.29 -6.39
CA ALA A 162 -20.61 -1.58 -6.00
C ALA A 162 -21.60 -2.72 -6.31
N ALA A 163 -22.85 -2.61 -5.86
CA ALA A 163 -23.88 -3.62 -6.14
C ALA A 163 -24.15 -3.80 -7.64
N LYS A 164 -24.11 -2.73 -8.44
CA LYS A 164 -24.27 -2.80 -9.91
C LYS A 164 -23.14 -3.59 -10.57
N LEU A 165 -21.93 -3.51 -10.02
CA LEU A 165 -20.74 -4.24 -10.50
C LEU A 165 -20.61 -5.65 -9.90
N GLY A 166 -21.58 -6.10 -9.09
CA GLY A 166 -21.53 -7.40 -8.42
C GLY A 166 -20.63 -7.43 -7.19
N LEU A 167 -20.13 -6.29 -6.74
CA LEU A 167 -19.31 -6.14 -5.54
C LEU A 167 -20.15 -6.24 -4.27
N SER A 168 -19.57 -6.80 -3.21
CA SER A 168 -20.23 -6.89 -1.90
C SER A 168 -20.23 -5.55 -1.16
N GLY A 169 -21.04 -5.44 -0.10
CA GLY A 169 -21.05 -4.26 0.78
C GLY A 169 -19.67 -3.94 1.36
N LYS A 170 -18.86 -4.95 1.69
CA LYS A 170 -17.49 -4.80 2.19
C LYS A 170 -16.59 -4.07 1.19
N HIS A 171 -16.69 -4.39 -0.10
CA HIS A 171 -15.93 -3.71 -1.16
C HIS A 171 -16.30 -2.22 -1.23
N ALA A 172 -17.59 -1.90 -1.03
CA ALA A 172 -18.04 -0.52 -0.98
C ALA A 172 -17.47 0.22 0.24
N ASP A 173 -17.43 -0.43 1.39
CA ASP A 173 -16.86 0.15 2.62
C ASP A 173 -15.34 0.35 2.50
N LEU A 174 -14.61 -0.51 1.78
CA LEU A 174 -13.19 -0.31 1.48
C LEU A 174 -12.91 0.88 0.56
N ILE A 175 -13.73 1.06 -0.49
CA ILE A 175 -13.67 2.27 -1.32
C ILE A 175 -13.89 3.53 -0.47
N LEU A 176 -14.75 3.44 0.54
CA LEU A 176 -15.06 4.50 1.48
C LEU A 176 -14.08 4.59 2.67
N LEU A 177 -13.00 3.80 2.69
CA LEU A 177 -12.06 3.70 3.81
C LEU A 177 -12.74 3.48 5.18
N LYS A 178 -13.81 2.67 5.19
CA LYS A 178 -14.63 2.32 6.37
C LYS A 178 -14.43 0.87 6.85
N GLY A 179 -13.62 0.07 6.16
CA GLY A 179 -13.29 -1.31 6.54
C GLY A 179 -12.15 -1.40 7.55
N ASP A 180 -12.04 -2.54 8.25
CA ASP A 180 -10.89 -2.86 9.09
C ASP A 180 -9.68 -3.27 8.23
N GLU A 181 -8.44 -3.23 8.75
CA GLU A 181 -7.22 -3.60 8.00
C GLU A 181 -7.34 -4.98 7.33
N GLU A 182 -8.03 -5.93 7.96
CA GLU A 182 -8.28 -7.28 7.44
C GLU A 182 -9.16 -7.29 6.17
N ASP A 183 -10.13 -6.37 6.05
CA ASP A 183 -10.96 -6.27 4.84
C ASP A 183 -10.14 -5.76 3.64
N TYR A 184 -9.08 -4.96 3.87
CA TYR A 184 -8.21 -4.44 2.80
C TYR A 184 -7.37 -5.56 2.17
N PHE A 185 -6.90 -6.53 2.99
CA PHE A 185 -6.21 -7.72 2.50
C PHE A 185 -7.15 -8.63 1.67
N GLU A 186 -8.39 -8.85 2.12
CA GLU A 186 -9.40 -9.65 1.38
C GLU A 186 -9.72 -9.05 -0.01
N PHE A 187 -9.70 -7.72 -0.15
CA PHE A 187 -9.97 -7.02 -1.41
C PHE A 187 -8.79 -7.00 -2.40
N VAL A 188 -7.57 -6.85 -1.90
CA VAL A 188 -6.36 -6.90 -2.73
C VAL A 188 -6.16 -8.31 -3.30
N GLU A 189 -6.43 -9.35 -2.50
CA GLU A 189 -6.39 -10.75 -2.95
C GLU A 189 -7.50 -11.08 -3.97
N GLY A 190 -8.66 -10.43 -3.88
CA GLY A 190 -9.80 -10.68 -4.79
C GLY A 190 -9.75 -9.96 -6.14
N TYR A 191 -9.03 -8.85 -6.26
CA TYR A 191 -9.00 -7.99 -7.47
C TYR A 191 -7.63 -7.81 -8.12
N GLY A 192 -6.55 -8.34 -7.55
CA GLY A 192 -5.22 -8.34 -8.17
C GLY A 192 -5.15 -9.07 -9.52
N ASP A 193 -6.15 -9.88 -9.85
CA ASP A 193 -6.19 -10.78 -11.02
C ASP A 193 -6.76 -10.13 -12.31
N GLU A 194 -7.36 -8.91 -12.25
CA GLU A 194 -8.10 -8.34 -13.40
C GLU A 194 -7.40 -7.16 -14.14
N ASN A 195 -6.35 -6.54 -13.58
CA ASN A 195 -5.72 -5.36 -14.20
C ASN A 195 -4.61 -5.66 -15.23
N GLU A 196 -4.25 -6.91 -15.49
CA GLU A 196 -3.25 -7.25 -16.54
C GLU A 196 -3.86 -7.59 -17.91
N ARG A 197 -5.19 -7.54 -18.05
CA ARG A 197 -5.87 -7.79 -19.33
C ARG A 197 -6.41 -6.53 -19.98
N ASP A 198 -5.56 -5.55 -20.26
CA ASP A 198 -5.77 -4.65 -21.42
C ASP A 198 -4.60 -3.66 -21.62
N GLU A 199 -3.40 -4.16 -21.90
CA GLU A 199 -2.48 -3.44 -22.78
C GLU A 199 -1.95 -4.39 -23.86
N GLY A 200 -2.71 -4.47 -24.95
CA GLY A 200 -2.29 -5.08 -26.20
C GLY A 200 -1.12 -4.30 -26.84
N GLY A 201 0.09 -4.58 -26.37
CA GLY A 201 1.33 -4.35 -27.10
C GLY A 201 1.91 -5.71 -27.50
N GLU A 202 2.05 -5.97 -28.80
CA GLU A 202 2.72 -7.17 -29.33
C GLU A 202 4.14 -7.31 -28.73
N ARG A 203 4.30 -8.16 -27.71
CA ARG A 203 5.61 -8.60 -27.21
C ARG A 203 6.09 -9.72 -28.12
N GLY A 204 7.21 -9.48 -28.81
CA GLY A 204 7.84 -10.47 -29.67
C GLY A 204 8.32 -11.68 -28.88
N GLU A 205 8.17 -12.87 -29.46
CA GLU A 205 8.65 -14.13 -28.90
C GLU A 205 10.15 -14.03 -28.53
N GLY A 206 10.47 -14.06 -27.22
CA GLY A 206 11.84 -14.26 -26.75
C GLY A 206 12.33 -13.42 -25.55
N GLU A 207 11.50 -12.64 -24.86
CA GLU A 207 11.93 -11.97 -23.61
C GLU A 207 11.71 -12.89 -22.39
N GLU A 208 12.77 -13.17 -21.64
CA GLU A 208 12.71 -13.87 -20.35
C GLU A 208 11.92 -13.02 -19.34
N LEU A 209 11.00 -13.67 -18.61
CA LEU A 209 10.21 -13.06 -17.55
C LEU A 209 11.14 -12.44 -16.50
N THR A 210 10.79 -11.25 -16.03
CA THR A 210 11.42 -10.66 -14.85
C THR A 210 11.09 -11.48 -13.60
N GLU A 211 11.92 -11.39 -12.56
CA GLU A 211 11.70 -12.11 -11.29
C GLU A 211 10.33 -11.79 -10.67
N GLU A 212 9.89 -10.54 -10.79
CA GLU A 212 8.56 -10.07 -10.36
C GLU A 212 7.43 -10.69 -11.21
N GLU A 213 7.56 -10.74 -12.54
CA GLU A 213 6.58 -11.41 -13.42
C GLU A 213 6.53 -12.94 -13.17
N MET A 214 7.67 -13.58 -12.86
CA MET A 214 7.70 -15.00 -12.50
C MET A 214 7.02 -15.29 -11.17
N ILE A 215 7.17 -14.41 -10.18
CA ILE A 215 6.49 -14.53 -8.88
C ILE A 215 4.99 -14.35 -9.07
N ALA A 216 4.55 -13.30 -9.78
CA ALA A 216 3.13 -13.06 -10.05
C ALA A 216 2.47 -14.20 -10.83
N GLU A 217 3.13 -14.73 -11.88
CA GLU A 217 2.63 -15.90 -12.61
C GLU A 217 2.53 -17.13 -11.70
N MET A 218 3.51 -17.32 -10.81
CA MET A 218 3.51 -18.44 -9.87
C MET A 218 2.39 -18.34 -8.83
N GLU A 219 2.11 -17.14 -8.33
CA GLU A 219 1.01 -16.85 -7.42
C GLU A 219 -0.34 -17.12 -8.08
N SER A 220 -0.58 -16.54 -9.26
CA SER A 220 -1.81 -16.78 -10.03
C SER A 220 -2.02 -18.27 -10.32
N LYS A 221 -0.95 -18.97 -10.72
CA LYS A 221 -0.99 -20.42 -10.94
C LYS A 221 -1.33 -21.17 -9.66
N PHE A 222 -0.71 -20.82 -8.53
CA PHE A 222 -0.97 -21.45 -7.25
C PHE A 222 -2.42 -21.29 -6.80
N LEU A 223 -3.01 -20.10 -6.95
CA LEU A 223 -4.41 -19.84 -6.60
C LEU A 223 -5.39 -20.67 -7.43
N SER A 224 -5.05 -20.95 -8.70
CA SER A 224 -5.84 -21.79 -9.59
C SER A 224 -5.73 -23.31 -9.34
N MET A 225 -4.75 -23.74 -8.53
CA MET A 225 -4.53 -25.17 -8.24
C MET A 225 -5.60 -25.75 -7.31
N GLY A 226 -5.90 -27.03 -7.50
CA GLY A 226 -6.71 -27.78 -6.53
C GLY A 226 -5.95 -28.04 -5.22
N ASP A 227 -6.66 -28.30 -4.12
CA ASP A 227 -6.05 -28.54 -2.80
C ASP A 227 -4.87 -29.54 -2.80
N PRO A 228 -4.92 -30.70 -3.47
CA PRO A 228 -3.79 -31.63 -3.52
C PRO A 228 -2.58 -31.05 -4.26
N GLU A 229 -2.82 -30.26 -5.30
CA GLU A 229 -1.77 -29.64 -6.11
C GLU A 229 -1.10 -28.48 -5.36
N LYS A 230 -1.90 -27.65 -4.65
CA LYS A 230 -1.39 -26.62 -3.73
C LYS A 230 -0.48 -27.24 -2.66
N PHE A 231 -0.92 -28.35 -2.06
CA PHE A 231 -0.14 -29.07 -1.06
C PHE A 231 1.21 -29.54 -1.62
N ASP A 232 1.21 -30.23 -2.76
CA ASP A 232 2.43 -30.74 -3.41
C ASP A 232 3.35 -29.62 -3.89
N PHE A 233 2.79 -28.49 -4.33
CA PHE A 233 3.54 -27.30 -4.70
C PHE A 233 4.29 -26.72 -3.50
N LEU A 234 3.60 -26.50 -2.38
CA LEU A 234 4.21 -25.93 -1.18
C LEU A 234 5.25 -26.85 -0.56
N LEU A 235 5.10 -28.18 -0.67
CA LEU A 235 6.15 -29.11 -0.26
C LEU A 235 7.47 -28.95 -1.01
N LYS A 236 7.44 -28.38 -2.22
CA LYS A 236 8.63 -28.18 -3.07
C LYS A 236 9.16 -26.75 -2.96
N ASN A 237 8.26 -25.77 -2.93
CA ASN A 237 8.60 -24.36 -3.12
C ASN A 237 8.23 -23.49 -1.91
N GLY A 238 7.57 -24.03 -0.88
CA GLY A 238 7.01 -23.24 0.21
C GLY A 238 8.03 -22.43 1.02
N HIS A 239 9.31 -22.85 1.05
CA HIS A 239 10.39 -22.06 1.66
C HIS A 239 10.68 -20.76 0.91
N GLU A 240 10.58 -20.77 -0.42
CA GLU A 240 10.81 -19.60 -1.28
C GLU A 240 9.55 -18.74 -1.39
N PHE A 241 8.36 -19.36 -1.36
CA PHE A 241 7.05 -18.69 -1.42
C PHE A 241 6.33 -18.83 -0.06
N TYR A 242 6.92 -18.28 0.99
CA TYR A 242 6.39 -18.45 2.35
C TYR A 242 5.08 -17.69 2.57
N GLU A 243 4.80 -16.65 1.78
CA GLU A 243 3.52 -15.94 1.76
C GLU A 243 2.38 -16.87 1.31
N LEU A 244 2.58 -17.62 0.22
CA LEU A 244 1.61 -18.62 -0.28
C LEU A 244 1.41 -19.77 0.71
N LEU A 245 2.47 -20.15 1.44
CA LEU A 245 2.36 -21.11 2.53
C LEU A 245 1.47 -20.59 3.67
N GLY A 246 1.65 -19.32 4.06
CA GLY A 246 0.82 -18.66 5.06
C GLY A 246 -0.65 -18.62 4.66
N LEU A 247 -0.93 -18.20 3.42
CA LEU A 247 -2.28 -18.17 2.84
C LEU A 247 -2.94 -19.55 2.91
N TYR A 248 -2.25 -20.59 2.44
CA TYR A 248 -2.80 -21.94 2.43
C TYR A 248 -3.03 -22.51 3.84
N ILE A 249 -2.15 -22.21 4.80
CA ILE A 249 -2.36 -22.59 6.21
C ILE A 249 -3.60 -21.88 6.78
N SER A 250 -3.82 -20.61 6.43
CA SER A 250 -5.03 -19.87 6.83
C SER A 250 -6.30 -20.51 6.23
N GLU A 251 -6.31 -20.76 4.92
CA GLU A 251 -7.43 -21.44 4.24
C GLU A 251 -7.78 -22.79 4.90
N LEU A 252 -6.76 -23.59 5.26
CA LEU A 252 -6.96 -24.86 5.94
C LEU A 252 -7.49 -24.68 7.36
N SER A 253 -7.03 -23.64 8.07
CA SER A 253 -7.45 -23.35 9.44
C SER A 253 -8.93 -22.97 9.50
N GLU A 254 -9.38 -22.11 8.57
CA GLU A 254 -10.79 -21.71 8.42
C GLU A 254 -11.69 -22.90 8.10
N LYS A 255 -11.20 -23.83 7.28
CA LYS A 255 -11.89 -25.11 6.98
C LYS A 255 -11.83 -26.12 8.13
N GLY A 256 -11.09 -25.82 9.21
CA GLY A 256 -10.87 -26.72 10.34
C GLY A 256 -9.99 -27.94 10.03
N GLU A 257 -9.20 -27.89 8.95
CA GLU A 257 -8.38 -28.99 8.46
C GLU A 257 -7.01 -29.08 9.14
N PHE A 258 -6.96 -28.97 10.46
CA PHE A 258 -5.73 -28.98 11.27
C PHE A 258 -4.85 -30.22 11.07
N GLY A 259 -5.45 -31.36 10.72
CA GLY A 259 -4.71 -32.57 10.37
C GLY A 259 -3.82 -32.38 9.13
N LYS A 260 -4.32 -31.68 8.09
CA LYS A 260 -3.53 -31.36 6.89
C LYS A 260 -2.46 -30.32 7.18
N ILE A 261 -2.75 -29.33 8.04
CA ILE A 261 -1.76 -28.34 8.48
C ILE A 261 -0.58 -29.04 9.18
N GLN A 262 -0.85 -29.97 10.09
CA GLN A 262 0.19 -30.75 10.77
C GLN A 262 0.96 -31.68 9.84
N GLU A 263 0.30 -32.25 8.84
CA GLU A 263 0.95 -33.05 7.80
C GLU A 263 1.92 -32.18 6.98
N LEU A 264 1.47 -31.00 6.54
CA LEU A 264 2.29 -30.04 5.80
C LEU A 264 3.49 -29.59 6.61
N TYR A 265 3.27 -29.22 7.87
CA TYR A 265 4.31 -28.82 8.82
C TYR A 265 5.37 -29.92 8.99
N SER A 266 4.94 -31.16 9.21
CA SER A 266 5.86 -32.30 9.41
C SER A 266 6.73 -32.53 8.17
N LYS A 267 6.13 -32.55 6.97
CA LYS A 267 6.86 -32.76 5.72
C LYS A 267 7.79 -31.61 5.34
N LEU A 268 7.45 -30.38 5.71
CA LEU A 268 8.32 -29.21 5.48
C LEU A 268 9.49 -29.17 6.47
N THR A 269 9.27 -29.48 7.74
CA THR A 269 10.35 -29.52 8.74
C THR A 269 11.30 -30.71 8.58
N GLU A 270 10.90 -31.77 7.88
CA GLU A 270 11.82 -32.81 7.42
C GLU A 270 12.83 -32.30 6.38
N LYS A 271 12.47 -31.27 5.61
CA LYS A 271 13.29 -30.71 4.52
C LYS A 271 14.05 -29.45 4.90
N TYR A 272 13.45 -28.60 5.75
CA TYR A 272 13.96 -27.29 6.10
C TYR A 272 13.93 -27.13 7.62
N ASP A 273 15.11 -27.18 8.27
CA ASP A 273 15.22 -27.10 9.74
C ASP A 273 15.36 -25.65 10.25
N ASP A 274 15.53 -24.70 9.35
CA ASP A 274 15.71 -23.26 9.59
C ASP A 274 14.55 -22.38 9.08
N PHE A 275 13.42 -22.99 8.70
CA PHE A 275 12.30 -22.29 8.10
C PHE A 275 11.47 -21.50 9.13
N ILE A 276 11.93 -20.30 9.47
CA ILE A 276 11.37 -19.48 10.55
C ILE A 276 9.88 -19.13 10.35
N TYR A 277 9.48 -18.81 9.11
CA TYR A 277 8.11 -18.39 8.79
C TYR A 277 7.09 -19.49 9.07
N LEU A 278 7.43 -20.75 8.78
CA LEU A 278 6.58 -21.89 9.10
C LEU A 278 6.27 -21.95 10.60
N TYR A 279 7.26 -21.77 11.48
CA TYR A 279 7.01 -21.75 12.93
C TYR A 279 6.13 -20.57 13.35
N VAL A 280 6.26 -19.40 12.70
CA VAL A 280 5.42 -18.23 12.98
C VAL A 280 3.98 -18.49 12.58
N PHE A 281 3.73 -19.03 11.37
CA PHE A 281 2.39 -19.37 10.92
C PHE A 281 1.73 -20.38 11.84
N MET A 282 2.44 -21.45 12.22
CA MET A 282 1.91 -22.43 13.16
C MET A 282 1.60 -21.82 14.54
N GLY A 283 2.47 -20.94 15.04
CA GLY A 283 2.21 -20.21 16.28
C GLY A 283 0.93 -19.36 16.21
N ALA A 284 0.71 -18.65 15.10
CA ALA A 284 -0.48 -17.84 14.89
C ALA A 284 -1.74 -18.69 14.76
N THR A 285 -1.71 -19.74 13.93
CA THR A 285 -2.85 -20.64 13.67
C THR A 285 -3.38 -21.29 14.94
N TYR A 286 -2.51 -21.73 15.86
CA TYR A 286 -2.93 -22.40 17.08
C TYR A 286 -3.18 -21.46 18.25
N LEU A 287 -2.94 -20.15 18.10
CA LEU A 287 -2.91 -19.19 19.23
C LEU A 287 -4.20 -19.18 20.04
N GLU A 288 -5.35 -19.17 19.36
CA GLU A 288 -6.66 -19.14 20.01
C GLU A 288 -7.17 -20.53 20.42
N MET A 289 -6.64 -21.58 19.78
CA MET A 289 -7.14 -22.95 19.94
C MET A 289 -6.39 -23.75 21.01
N ASP A 290 -5.06 -23.69 20.95
CA ASP A 290 -4.16 -24.33 21.92
C ASP A 290 -2.98 -23.38 22.16
N PRO A 291 -3.15 -22.41 23.07
CA PRO A 291 -2.11 -21.42 23.36
C PRO A 291 -0.80 -22.06 23.82
N GLY A 292 -0.85 -23.19 24.52
CA GLY A 292 0.34 -23.93 24.95
C GLY A 292 1.10 -24.51 23.75
N PHE A 293 0.38 -25.03 22.77
CA PHE A 293 0.97 -25.52 21.53
C PHE A 293 1.49 -24.40 20.63
N ALA A 294 0.74 -23.30 20.49
CA ALA A 294 1.18 -22.08 19.81
C ALA A 294 2.48 -21.50 20.40
N LYS A 295 2.57 -21.46 21.74
CA LYS A 295 3.78 -21.04 22.45
C LYS A 295 5.00 -21.88 22.07
N SER A 296 4.82 -23.20 21.94
CA SER A 296 5.92 -24.09 21.53
C SER A 296 6.44 -23.80 20.12
N TYR A 297 5.60 -23.31 19.22
CA TYR A 297 6.01 -22.90 17.88
C TYR A 297 6.74 -21.56 17.89
N PHE A 298 6.29 -20.57 18.66
CA PHE A 298 7.03 -19.32 18.82
C PHE A 298 8.40 -19.51 19.51
N GLU A 299 8.49 -20.43 20.47
CA GLU A 299 9.79 -20.83 21.05
C GLU A 299 10.71 -21.47 20.01
N GLN A 300 10.17 -22.26 19.07
CA GLN A 300 10.94 -22.81 17.95
C GLN A 300 11.37 -21.71 16.97
N ALA A 301 10.48 -20.77 16.61
CA ALA A 301 10.84 -19.61 15.78
C ALA A 301 11.99 -18.81 16.40
N LEU A 302 11.95 -18.59 17.72
CA LEU A 302 13.01 -17.92 18.47
C LEU A 302 14.35 -18.68 18.41
N ARG A 303 14.33 -20.01 18.58
CA ARG A 303 15.55 -20.84 18.47
C ARG A 303 16.11 -20.84 17.05
N THR A 304 15.24 -20.79 16.04
CA THR A 304 15.62 -20.75 14.63
C THR A 304 16.21 -19.41 14.23
N LEU A 305 15.68 -18.31 14.78
CA LEU A 305 16.20 -16.95 14.57
C LEU A 305 17.68 -16.80 14.95
N ASP A 306 18.13 -17.49 16.00
CA ASP A 306 19.53 -17.48 16.43
C ASP A 306 20.47 -18.21 15.43
N LYS A 307 19.94 -19.04 14.51
CA LYS A 307 20.71 -19.79 13.50
C LYS A 307 20.81 -19.09 12.15
N LEU A 308 19.93 -18.14 11.84
CA LEU A 308 19.92 -17.43 10.56
C LEU A 308 21.11 -16.48 10.47
N ASN A 309 21.94 -16.55 9.42
CA ASN A 309 23.14 -15.71 9.29
C ASN A 309 22.91 -14.43 8.45
N ASP A 310 21.80 -14.36 7.72
CA ASP A 310 21.57 -13.32 6.70
C ASP A 310 20.84 -12.07 7.24
N LEU A 311 20.48 -12.08 8.53
CA LEU A 311 19.82 -10.96 9.19
C LEU A 311 20.83 -10.05 9.88
N SER A 312 20.66 -8.73 9.70
CA SER A 312 21.40 -7.74 10.49
C SER A 312 21.10 -7.86 11.99
N ASP A 313 22.06 -7.50 12.83
CA ASP A 313 21.94 -7.56 14.29
C ASP A 313 20.69 -6.79 14.79
N SER A 314 20.40 -5.63 14.18
CA SER A 314 19.23 -4.83 14.53
C SER A 314 17.91 -5.52 14.20
N THR A 315 17.83 -6.20 13.06
CA THR A 315 16.62 -6.92 12.64
C THR A 315 16.41 -8.16 13.51
N ARG A 316 17.50 -8.87 13.83
CA ARG A 316 17.48 -10.03 14.73
C ARG A 316 16.99 -9.66 16.12
N GLU A 317 17.53 -8.61 16.73
CA GLU A 317 17.12 -8.19 18.08
C GLU A 317 15.66 -7.69 18.12
N ARG A 318 15.19 -7.04 17.05
CA ARG A 318 13.78 -6.64 16.93
C ARG A 318 12.85 -7.86 16.88
N LEU A 319 13.14 -8.83 16.02
CA LEU A 319 12.34 -10.07 15.89
C LEU A 319 12.37 -10.88 17.18
N LYS A 320 13.53 -10.98 17.82
CA LYS A 320 13.72 -11.64 19.12
C LYS A 320 12.85 -11.02 20.20
N THR A 321 12.85 -9.68 20.27
CA THR A 321 11.99 -8.94 21.22
C THR A 321 10.51 -9.19 20.94
N SER A 322 10.10 -9.19 19.66
CA SER A 322 8.72 -9.49 19.27
C SER A 322 8.28 -10.89 19.68
N PHE A 323 9.10 -11.93 19.41
CA PHE A 323 8.77 -13.31 19.81
C PHE A 323 8.72 -13.48 21.33
N LEU A 324 9.67 -12.90 22.08
CA LEU A 324 9.64 -12.94 23.54
C LEU A 324 8.39 -12.26 24.10
N ASN A 325 7.98 -11.13 23.52
CA ASN A 325 6.75 -10.45 23.92
C ASN A 325 5.50 -11.30 23.64
N LEU A 326 5.44 -11.98 22.48
CA LEU A 326 4.34 -12.87 22.15
C LEU A 326 4.29 -14.07 23.12
N ILE A 327 5.41 -14.75 23.33
CA ILE A 327 5.53 -15.90 24.26
C ILE A 327 5.11 -15.51 25.69
N ASN A 328 5.50 -14.32 26.16
CA ASN A 328 5.17 -13.85 27.51
C ASN A 328 3.69 -13.45 27.66
N LYS A 329 3.01 -13.07 26.57
CA LYS A 329 1.57 -12.77 26.56
C LYS A 329 0.71 -14.03 26.52
N ILE A 330 1.28 -15.15 26.06
CA ILE A 330 0.63 -16.46 26.04
C ILE A 330 0.83 -17.12 27.40
N ASN A 331 -0.21 -17.01 28.25
CA ASN A 331 -0.26 -17.60 29.60
C ASN A 331 -0.36 -19.12 29.55
#